data_AF-A0A3M7INV5-F1
#
_entry.id   AF-A0A3M7INV5-F1
#
_cell.length_a   1.000
_cell.length_b   1.000
_cell.length_c   1.000
_cell.angle_alpha   90.00
_cell.angle_beta   90.00
_cell.angle_gamma   90.00
#
_symmetry.space_group_name_H-M   'P 1'
#
loop_
_entity.id
_entity.type
_entity.pdbx_description
1 polymer ?
#
loop_
_entity_poly.entity_id
_entity_poly.type
_entity_poly.pdbx_seq_one_letter_code
_entity_poly.pdbx_strand_id
1 'polypeptide(L)'
;MPGSSLWLVPPKDSALYKTCHQLITTHIPSIFFSALAQPVPFTPHVTLTADTVPSDLFPDSTDPAISAQKWLDSIDLPPPSTTQEGLKVKIQNVQVEGPFFRKLTLRCEKSSQLCELAGRCRAHHGGKEGMVGGEHDEEGEEVEKWVRESYAPHLSLMYSDLPEEEVQLKLNEVDSEISQVQQANPESLSTRGGEIWLVPTYRPIEEWQPIAKREIPYGVEWEWQT
;
A
#
# COMPACT_ATOMS: atom_id res chain seq x y z
N MET A 1 10.87 -8.11 5.59
CA MET A 1 11.22 -7.48 4.31
C MET A 1 12.64 -6.97 4.46
N PRO A 2 13.64 -7.41 3.67
CA PRO A 2 15.01 -6.90 3.79
C PRO A 2 15.16 -5.42 3.41
N GLY A 3 14.22 -4.82 2.67
CA GLY A 3 14.29 -3.43 2.20
C GLY A 3 13.21 -2.51 2.77
N SER A 4 13.09 -1.33 2.16
CA SER A 4 11.97 -0.41 2.35
C SER A 4 10.79 -0.80 1.46
N SER A 5 9.63 -0.18 1.68
CA SER A 5 8.46 -0.33 0.81
C SER A 5 7.96 1.04 0.35
N LEU A 6 7.33 1.06 -0.82
CA LEU A 6 6.56 2.19 -1.31
C LEU A 6 5.08 1.94 -1.10
N TRP A 7 4.44 2.84 -0.38
CA TRP A 7 3.03 2.76 -0.02
C TRP A 7 2.25 3.89 -0.67
N LEU A 8 1.13 3.58 -1.29
CA LEU A 8 0.12 4.55 -1.67
C LEU A 8 -0.86 4.75 -0.51
N VAL A 9 -0.94 5.97 0.02
CA VAL A 9 -1.69 6.30 1.24
C VAL A 9 -2.79 7.32 0.91
N PRO A 10 -4.06 7.09 1.32
CA PRO A 10 -5.12 8.09 1.14
C PRO A 10 -4.87 9.31 2.05
N PRO A 11 -5.48 10.48 1.75
CA PRO A 11 -5.29 11.69 2.56
C PRO A 11 -5.66 11.44 4.02
N LYS A 12 -4.75 11.75 4.96
CA LYS A 12 -4.94 11.43 6.40
C LYS A 12 -6.16 12.10 7.03
N ASP A 13 -6.54 13.26 6.50
CA ASP A 13 -7.66 14.05 6.95
C ASP A 13 -9.00 13.59 6.35
N SER A 14 -8.98 12.75 5.31
CA SER A 14 -10.18 12.17 4.68
C SER A 14 -10.95 11.24 5.63
N ALA A 15 -12.27 11.17 5.42
CA ALA A 15 -13.12 10.20 6.11
C ALA A 15 -12.71 8.76 5.79
N LEU A 16 -12.33 8.47 4.53
CA LEU A 16 -11.82 7.15 4.12
C LEU A 16 -10.63 6.70 4.98
N TYR A 17 -9.60 7.54 5.10
CA TYR A 17 -8.42 7.19 5.89
C TYR A 17 -8.80 6.92 7.35
N LYS A 18 -9.58 7.81 7.97
CA LYS A 18 -10.00 7.69 9.37
C LYS A 18 -10.81 6.41 9.61
N THR A 19 -11.74 6.09 8.73
CA THR A 19 -12.53 4.87 8.78
C THR A 19 -11.66 3.62 8.67
N CYS A 20 -10.79 3.53 7.65
CA CYS A 20 -9.87 2.40 7.51
C CYS A 20 -8.93 2.27 8.71
N HIS A 21 -8.47 3.41 9.25
CA HIS A 21 -7.62 3.41 10.43
C HIS A 21 -8.36 2.93 11.68
N GLN A 22 -9.62 3.31 11.87
CA GLN A 22 -10.46 2.79 12.96
C GLN A 22 -10.71 1.29 12.82
N LEU A 23 -10.92 0.80 11.60
CA LEU A 23 -11.04 -0.64 11.36
C LEU A 23 -9.77 -1.38 11.81
N ILE A 24 -8.59 -0.91 11.38
CA ILE A 24 -7.30 -1.51 11.73
C ILE A 24 -7.01 -1.45 13.24
N THR A 25 -7.34 -0.34 13.90
CA THR A 25 -6.91 -0.07 15.29
C THR A 25 -7.92 -0.50 16.34
N THR A 26 -9.19 -0.64 15.99
CA THR A 26 -10.28 -0.82 16.96
C THR A 26 -11.22 -1.95 16.56
N HIS A 27 -11.92 -1.81 15.43
CA HIS A 27 -13.04 -2.70 15.10
C HIS A 27 -12.56 -4.13 14.80
N ILE A 28 -11.60 -4.29 13.87
CA ILE A 28 -11.09 -5.62 13.51
C ILE A 28 -10.37 -6.28 14.69
N PRO A 29 -9.49 -5.59 15.44
CA PRO A 29 -8.89 -6.19 16.62
C PRO A 29 -9.89 -6.67 17.67
N SER A 30 -11.03 -5.99 17.84
CA SER A 30 -12.06 -6.38 18.81
C SER A 30 -12.73 -7.73 18.50
N ILE A 31 -12.73 -8.14 17.23
CA ILE A 31 -13.28 -9.42 16.77
C ILE A 31 -12.30 -10.57 17.08
N PHE A 32 -11.00 -10.33 16.93
CA PHE A 32 -9.98 -11.38 16.94
C PHE A 32 -9.16 -11.48 18.24
N PHE A 33 -8.96 -10.36 18.94
CA PHE A 33 -8.03 -10.29 20.06
C PHE A 33 -8.70 -9.82 21.34
N SER A 34 -8.22 -10.35 22.46
CA SER A 34 -8.54 -9.79 23.77
C SER A 34 -7.85 -8.43 23.97
N ALA A 35 -8.34 -7.63 24.92
CA ALA A 35 -7.74 -6.34 25.25
C ALA A 35 -6.26 -6.41 25.68
N LEU A 36 -5.77 -7.59 26.07
CA LEU A 36 -4.39 -7.81 26.54
C LEU A 36 -3.42 -8.24 25.43
N ALA A 37 -3.90 -8.48 24.20
CA ALA A 37 -3.12 -9.02 23.09
C ALA A 37 -3.42 -8.28 21.78
N GLN A 38 -3.52 -6.95 21.85
CA GLN A 38 -3.84 -6.12 20.68
C GLN A 38 -2.69 -6.14 19.67
N PRO A 39 -2.99 -6.23 18.36
CA PRO A 39 -1.99 -6.20 17.32
C PRO A 39 -1.36 -4.81 17.21
N VAL A 40 -0.15 -4.75 16.63
CA VAL A 40 0.54 -3.49 16.37
C VAL A 40 -0.23 -2.71 15.30
N PRO A 41 -0.64 -1.46 15.55
CA PRO A 41 -1.36 -0.68 14.57
C PRO A 41 -0.43 -0.23 13.44
N PHE A 42 -1.00 -0.09 12.24
CA PHE A 42 -0.28 0.43 11.09
C PHE A 42 -1.16 1.40 10.28
N THR A 43 -0.54 2.12 9.35
CA THR A 43 -1.23 3.11 8.51
C THR A 43 -2.06 2.41 7.42
N PRO A 44 -3.31 2.81 7.13
CA PRO A 44 -4.03 2.33 5.95
C PRO A 44 -3.28 2.68 4.67
N HIS A 45 -2.93 1.67 3.86
CA HIS A 45 -2.16 1.88 2.63
C HIS A 45 -2.39 0.75 1.63
N VAL A 46 -2.05 1.00 0.36
CA VAL A 46 -1.82 -0.02 -0.66
C VAL A 46 -0.32 -0.07 -0.94
N THR A 47 0.31 -1.23 -0.79
CA THR A 47 1.74 -1.37 -1.14
C THR A 47 1.90 -1.35 -2.66
N LEU A 48 2.65 -0.37 -3.19
CA LEU A 48 2.99 -0.28 -4.62
C LEU A 48 4.13 -1.23 -4.98
N THR A 49 5.12 -1.36 -4.11
CA THR A 49 6.21 -2.33 -4.21
C THR A 49 6.89 -2.46 -2.84
N ALA A 50 7.47 -3.62 -2.57
CA ALA A 50 8.20 -3.93 -1.35
C ALA A 50 9.65 -4.32 -1.66
N ASP A 51 10.48 -4.33 -0.62
CA ASP A 51 11.92 -4.60 -0.70
C ASP A 51 12.65 -3.64 -1.64
N THR A 52 12.12 -2.42 -1.80
CA THR A 52 12.77 -1.33 -2.52
C THR A 52 13.81 -0.65 -1.65
N VAL A 53 14.86 -0.11 -2.27
CA VAL A 53 15.94 0.64 -1.60
C VAL A 53 16.63 -0.21 -0.50
N PRO A 54 17.82 -0.77 -0.78
CA PRO A 54 18.67 -1.36 0.24
C PRO A 54 18.79 -0.44 1.46
N SER A 55 18.84 -1.03 2.66
CA SER A 55 19.09 -0.31 3.92
C SER A 55 20.30 0.61 3.87
N ASP A 56 21.22 0.31 2.95
CA ASP A 56 22.54 0.87 2.82
C ASP A 56 22.60 1.97 1.76
N LEU A 57 21.47 2.33 1.11
CA LEU A 57 21.46 3.27 -0.03
C LEU A 57 21.62 4.75 0.40
N PHE A 58 21.56 5.04 1.70
CA PHE A 58 21.82 6.36 2.27
C PHE A 58 22.98 6.39 3.27
N PRO A 59 24.14 5.73 2.99
CA PRO A 59 25.17 5.54 4.00
C PRO A 59 26.01 6.81 4.21
N ASP A 60 26.09 7.68 3.18
CA ASP A 60 27.04 8.81 3.09
C ASP A 60 26.37 10.18 3.00
N SER A 61 25.05 10.28 3.20
CA SER A 61 24.40 11.59 3.18
C SER A 61 24.45 12.25 4.54
N THR A 62 24.86 13.52 4.56
CA THR A 62 24.78 14.40 5.74
C THR A 62 23.36 14.51 6.31
N ASP A 63 22.33 14.17 5.52
CA ASP A 63 20.94 14.00 5.96
C ASP A 63 20.23 12.89 5.15
N PRO A 64 19.99 11.70 5.74
CA PRO A 64 19.29 10.59 5.09
C PRO A 64 17.88 10.92 4.60
N ALA A 65 17.17 11.86 5.25
CA ALA A 65 15.82 12.23 4.83
C ALA A 65 15.83 13.02 3.52
N ILE A 66 16.83 13.90 3.32
CA ILE A 66 17.00 14.64 2.05
C ILE A 66 17.30 13.68 0.91
N SER A 67 18.17 12.69 1.14
CA SER A 67 18.50 11.68 0.13
C SER A 67 17.31 10.79 -0.20
N ALA A 68 16.57 10.36 0.82
CA ALA A 68 15.33 9.60 0.65
C ALA A 68 14.29 10.37 -0.17
N GLN A 69 14.12 11.66 0.11
CA GLN A 69 13.21 12.52 -0.65
C GLN A 69 13.66 12.67 -2.10
N LYS A 70 14.95 12.94 -2.36
CA LYS A 70 15.49 13.04 -3.73
C LYS A 70 15.30 11.75 -4.53
N TRP A 71 15.52 10.60 -3.89
CA TRP A 71 15.30 9.30 -4.52
C TRP A 71 13.81 9.05 -4.82
N LEU A 72 12.92 9.43 -3.90
CA LEU A 72 11.48 9.32 -4.12
C LEU A 72 10.99 10.26 -5.23
N ASP A 73 11.55 11.47 -5.32
CA ASP A 73 11.25 12.47 -6.34
C ASP A 73 11.77 12.08 -7.73
N SER A 74 12.81 11.24 -7.82
CA SER A 74 13.38 10.78 -9.10
C SER A 74 12.58 9.67 -9.78
N ILE A 75 11.59 9.06 -9.09
CA ILE A 75 10.68 8.09 -9.70
C ILE A 75 9.89 8.78 -10.82
N ASP A 76 9.92 8.19 -12.02
CA ASP A 76 9.14 8.68 -13.15
C ASP A 76 7.69 8.22 -13.00
N LEU A 77 6.85 9.07 -12.40
CA LEU A 77 5.43 8.79 -12.23
C LEU A 77 4.70 8.82 -13.58
N PRO A 78 3.60 8.05 -13.75
CA PRO A 78 2.77 8.15 -14.95
C PRO A 78 2.36 9.60 -15.19
N PRO A 79 2.31 10.08 -16.45
CA PRO A 79 1.74 11.38 -16.74
C PRO A 79 0.25 11.40 -16.36
N PRO A 80 -0.34 12.58 -16.08
CA PRO A 80 -1.78 12.70 -15.94
C PRO A 80 -2.46 12.12 -17.18
N SER A 81 -3.44 11.23 -16.99
CA SER A 81 -4.20 10.71 -18.12
C SER A 81 -4.86 11.86 -18.88
N THR A 82 -4.74 11.85 -20.20
CA THR A 82 -5.50 12.76 -21.08
C THR A 82 -6.94 12.29 -21.28
N THR A 83 -7.26 11.04 -20.90
CA THR A 83 -8.62 10.53 -20.80
C THR A 83 -9.21 10.86 -19.43
N GLN A 84 -10.53 10.94 -19.31
CA GLN A 84 -11.21 11.26 -18.04
C GLN A 84 -10.94 10.26 -16.90
N GLU A 85 -10.23 9.17 -17.16
CA GLU A 85 -9.90 8.15 -16.17
C GLU A 85 -8.50 8.42 -15.58
N GLY A 86 -8.47 9.22 -14.51
CA GLY A 86 -7.28 9.36 -13.65
C GLY A 86 -6.94 8.07 -12.91
N LEU A 87 -5.92 8.12 -12.04
CA LEU A 87 -5.57 6.98 -11.18
C LEU A 87 -6.69 6.70 -10.18
N LYS A 88 -7.27 5.49 -10.25
CA LYS A 88 -8.35 5.03 -9.35
C LYS A 88 -7.90 3.83 -8.53
N VAL A 89 -8.18 3.87 -7.23
CA VAL A 89 -8.07 2.73 -6.31
C VAL A 89 -9.48 2.33 -5.91
N LYS A 90 -9.98 1.24 -6.47
CA LYS A 90 -11.28 0.66 -6.11
C LYS A 90 -11.08 -0.41 -5.05
N ILE A 91 -11.46 -0.11 -3.82
CA ILE A 91 -11.42 -1.01 -2.66
C ILE A 91 -12.65 -1.91 -2.74
N GLN A 92 -12.44 -3.22 -2.66
CA GLN A 92 -13.44 -4.26 -2.87
C GLN A 92 -13.66 -5.05 -1.57
N ASN A 93 -14.12 -6.28 -1.71
CA ASN A 93 -14.45 -7.17 -0.61
C ASN A 93 -13.23 -7.53 0.25
N VAL A 94 -13.52 -7.89 1.49
CA VAL A 94 -12.55 -8.49 2.39
C VAL A 94 -12.09 -9.86 1.87
N GLN A 95 -10.84 -10.20 2.15
CA GLN A 95 -10.22 -11.47 1.81
C GLN A 95 -9.32 -11.92 2.96
N VAL A 96 -9.34 -13.23 3.23
CA VAL A 96 -8.40 -13.90 4.14
C VAL A 96 -7.31 -14.57 3.32
N GLU A 97 -6.06 -14.49 3.79
CA GLU A 97 -4.94 -15.22 3.19
C GLU A 97 -4.02 -15.84 4.24
N GLY A 98 -3.19 -16.78 3.80
CA GLY A 98 -2.20 -17.46 4.63
C GLY A 98 -1.10 -16.56 5.22
N PRO A 99 -0.43 -15.68 4.44
CA PRO A 99 0.74 -14.93 4.91
C PRO A 99 0.43 -13.91 6.01
N PHE A 100 1.35 -13.72 6.96
CA PHE A 100 1.23 -12.79 8.10
C PHE A 100 0.77 -11.38 7.70
N PHE A 101 1.46 -10.76 6.73
CA PHE A 101 1.15 -9.38 6.27
C PHE A 101 -0.10 -9.28 5.38
N ARG A 102 -0.70 -10.41 5.00
CA ARG A 102 -1.89 -10.48 4.15
C ARG A 102 -3.03 -11.24 4.81
N LYS A 103 -2.96 -11.44 6.12
CA LYS A 103 -3.89 -12.31 6.86
C LYS A 103 -5.35 -11.92 6.64
N LEU A 104 -5.66 -10.63 6.76
CA LEU A 104 -6.98 -10.08 6.45
C LEU A 104 -6.80 -8.75 5.71
N THR A 105 -7.37 -8.64 4.52
CA THR A 105 -7.18 -7.49 3.63
C THR A 105 -8.49 -7.10 2.95
N LEU A 106 -8.62 -5.85 2.53
CA LEU A 106 -9.56 -5.43 1.50
C LEU A 106 -8.85 -5.50 0.16
N ARG A 107 -9.36 -6.31 -0.77
CA ARG A 107 -8.79 -6.38 -2.12
C ARG A 107 -8.94 -5.03 -2.81
N CYS A 108 -7.96 -4.62 -3.61
CA CYS A 108 -8.14 -3.51 -4.54
C CYS A 108 -8.20 -4.02 -5.98
N GLU A 109 -8.97 -3.35 -6.83
CA GLU A 109 -9.00 -3.65 -8.26
C GLU A 109 -7.60 -3.46 -8.86
N LYS A 110 -7.16 -4.47 -9.61
CA LYS A 110 -5.90 -4.45 -10.34
C LYS A 110 -6.07 -3.70 -11.67
N SER A 111 -6.31 -2.39 -11.60
CA SER A 111 -6.48 -1.51 -12.76
C SER A 111 -5.17 -1.30 -13.52
N SER A 112 -5.25 -0.94 -14.80
CA SER A 112 -4.06 -0.66 -15.62
C SER A 112 -3.26 0.52 -15.06
N GLN A 113 -3.93 1.58 -14.58
CA GLN A 113 -3.28 2.76 -14.01
C GLN A 113 -2.53 2.43 -12.72
N LEU A 114 -3.13 1.62 -11.83
CA LEU A 114 -2.48 1.21 -10.58
C LEU A 114 -1.32 0.24 -10.85
N CYS A 115 -1.47 -0.64 -11.84
CA CYS A 115 -0.39 -1.51 -12.32
C CYS A 115 0.77 -0.72 -12.91
N GLU A 116 0.51 0.31 -13.72
CA GLU A 116 1.54 1.16 -14.31
C GLU A 116 2.31 1.92 -13.21
N LEU A 117 1.61 2.49 -12.23
CA LEU A 117 2.24 3.17 -11.10
C LEU A 117 3.13 2.20 -10.30
N ALA A 118 2.62 1.03 -9.95
CA ALA A 118 3.37 0.01 -9.22
C ALA A 118 4.60 -0.48 -10.02
N GLY A 119 4.43 -0.72 -11.33
CA GLY A 119 5.50 -1.11 -12.24
C GLY A 119 6.61 -0.08 -12.32
N ARG A 120 6.28 1.21 -12.49
CA ARG A 120 7.27 2.31 -12.49
C ARG A 120 8.01 2.42 -11.16
N CYS A 121 7.29 2.26 -10.04
CA CYS A 121 7.90 2.24 -8.72
C CYS A 121 8.85 1.04 -8.55
N ARG A 122 8.48 -0.13 -9.09
CA ARG A 122 9.30 -1.35 -9.07
C ARG A 122 10.54 -1.22 -9.96
N ALA A 123 10.39 -0.73 -11.20
CA ALA A 123 11.51 -0.54 -12.13
C ALA A 123 12.55 0.46 -11.59
N HIS A 124 12.12 1.49 -10.85
CA HIS A 124 13.05 2.42 -10.23
C HIS A 124 13.95 1.78 -9.16
N HIS A 125 13.56 0.63 -8.59
CA HIS A 125 14.35 -0.11 -7.61
C HIS A 125 15.64 -0.69 -8.21
N GLY A 126 15.66 -1.08 -9.48
CA GLY A 126 16.81 -1.71 -10.14
C GLY A 126 17.93 -0.76 -10.56
N GLY A 127 17.75 0.55 -10.34
CA GLY A 127 18.78 1.56 -10.55
C GLY A 127 18.98 1.93 -12.02
N LYS A 128 18.88 3.22 -12.34
CA LYS A 128 19.29 3.79 -13.64
C LYS A 128 20.82 3.82 -13.84
N GLU A 129 21.58 2.87 -13.28
CA GLU A 129 23.03 2.77 -13.50
C GLU A 129 23.42 1.80 -14.65
N GLY A 130 22.44 1.31 -15.41
CA GLY A 130 22.67 0.52 -16.63
C GLY A 130 22.25 1.20 -17.95
N MET A 131 21.75 2.44 -17.90
CA MET A 131 21.03 3.04 -19.04
C MET A 131 21.96 3.68 -20.09
N VAL A 132 22.99 2.94 -20.51
CA VAL A 132 23.76 3.21 -21.73
C VAL A 132 23.92 1.90 -22.51
N GLY A 133 23.00 1.66 -23.43
CA GLY A 133 23.20 0.81 -24.61
C GLY A 133 23.42 -0.67 -24.34
N GLY A 134 22.33 -1.43 -24.34
CA GLY A 134 22.37 -2.88 -24.50
C GLY A 134 20.99 -3.39 -24.90
N GLU A 135 20.88 -3.91 -26.11
CA GLU A 135 19.72 -4.68 -26.56
C GLU A 135 19.58 -5.87 -25.61
N HIS A 136 18.64 -5.80 -24.66
CA HIS A 136 17.92 -6.90 -23.98
C HIS A 136 17.11 -6.31 -22.80
N ASP A 137 15.80 -6.14 -23.00
CA ASP A 137 14.82 -5.57 -22.06
C ASP A 137 14.45 -6.52 -20.90
N GLU A 138 15.40 -7.30 -20.36
CA GLU A 138 15.14 -8.34 -19.34
C GLU A 138 14.53 -7.78 -18.04
N GLU A 139 14.93 -6.57 -17.63
CA GLU A 139 14.38 -5.90 -16.44
C GLU A 139 12.95 -5.40 -16.66
N GLY A 140 12.64 -4.91 -17.87
CA GLY A 140 11.28 -4.53 -18.27
C GLY A 140 10.35 -5.74 -18.27
N GLU A 141 10.81 -6.87 -18.83
CA GLU A 141 10.08 -8.13 -18.83
C GLU A 141 9.86 -8.68 -17.42
N GLU A 142 10.84 -8.56 -16.51
CA GLU A 142 10.69 -8.97 -15.10
C GLU A 142 9.64 -8.13 -14.38
N VAL A 143 9.67 -6.81 -14.54
CA VAL A 143 8.68 -5.90 -13.95
C VAL A 143 7.29 -6.18 -14.49
N GLU A 144 7.13 -6.33 -15.81
CA GLU A 144 5.84 -6.68 -16.42
C GLU A 144 5.31 -8.03 -15.92
N LYS A 145 6.20 -9.03 -15.82
CA LYS A 145 5.85 -10.34 -15.26
C LYS A 145 5.43 -10.22 -13.79
N TRP A 146 6.18 -9.47 -12.98
CA TRP A 146 5.82 -9.23 -11.58
C TRP A 146 4.47 -8.52 -11.46
N VAL A 147 4.25 -7.46 -12.24
CA VAL A 147 2.97 -6.75 -12.28
C VAL A 147 1.85 -7.71 -12.66
N ARG A 148 2.03 -8.56 -13.68
CA ARG A 148 0.99 -9.49 -14.13
C ARG A 148 0.72 -10.61 -13.13
N GLU A 149 1.75 -11.26 -12.61
CA GLU A 149 1.66 -12.54 -11.90
C GLU A 149 1.72 -12.40 -10.37
N SER A 150 2.38 -11.37 -9.86
CA SER A 150 2.68 -11.23 -8.42
C SER A 150 2.00 -10.03 -7.76
N TYR A 151 1.86 -8.90 -8.47
CA TYR A 151 1.23 -7.71 -7.91
C TYR A 151 -0.24 -7.95 -7.61
N ALA A 152 -0.60 -7.85 -6.33
CA ALA A 152 -1.96 -8.02 -5.82
C ALA A 152 -2.27 -6.84 -4.90
N PRO A 153 -2.80 -5.73 -5.45
CA PRO A 153 -3.06 -4.53 -4.65
C PRO A 153 -4.17 -4.81 -3.64
N HIS A 154 -3.93 -4.41 -2.39
CA HIS A 154 -4.84 -4.59 -1.27
C HIS A 154 -4.55 -3.57 -0.18
N LEU A 155 -5.52 -3.35 0.71
CA LEU A 155 -5.38 -2.61 1.95
C LEU A 155 -5.49 -3.59 3.12
N SER A 156 -4.42 -3.76 3.88
CA SER A 156 -4.44 -4.71 5.01
C SER A 156 -5.28 -4.17 6.17
N LEU A 157 -6.08 -5.05 6.77
CA LEU A 157 -6.88 -4.77 7.96
C LEU A 157 -6.25 -5.35 9.23
N MET A 158 -5.51 -6.46 9.10
CA MET A 158 -4.86 -7.13 10.21
C MET A 158 -3.61 -7.88 9.74
N TYR A 159 -2.52 -7.75 10.49
CA TYR A 159 -1.36 -8.63 10.42
C TYR A 159 -1.40 -9.61 11.58
N SER A 160 -1.31 -10.91 11.31
CA SER A 160 -1.46 -11.92 12.35
C SER A 160 -0.99 -13.31 11.91
N ASP A 161 -0.49 -14.08 12.89
CA ASP A 161 -0.18 -15.50 12.78
C ASP A 161 -1.39 -16.41 13.08
N LEU A 162 -2.58 -15.82 13.27
CA LEU A 162 -3.81 -16.61 13.43
C LEU A 162 -3.98 -17.60 12.26
N PRO A 163 -4.41 -18.84 12.53
CA PRO A 163 -4.73 -19.79 11.49
C PRO A 163 -5.78 -19.23 10.53
N GLU A 164 -5.60 -19.47 9.23
CA GLU A 164 -6.51 -18.97 8.19
C GLU A 164 -7.96 -19.41 8.44
N GLU A 165 -8.16 -20.65 8.87
CA GLU A 165 -9.48 -21.21 9.21
C GLU A 165 -10.17 -20.43 10.35
N GLU A 166 -9.42 -20.02 11.38
CA GLU A 166 -9.97 -19.25 12.50
C GLU A 166 -10.42 -17.86 12.06
N VAL A 167 -9.67 -17.23 11.16
CA VAL A 167 -10.04 -15.93 10.59
C VAL A 167 -11.25 -16.06 9.67
N GLN A 168 -11.27 -17.11 8.85
CA GLN A 168 -12.35 -17.39 7.92
C GLN A 168 -13.70 -17.63 8.62
N LEU A 169 -13.71 -18.27 9.80
CA LEU A 169 -14.92 -18.49 10.59
C LEU A 169 -15.60 -17.18 11.05
N LYS A 170 -14.84 -16.09 11.18
CA LYS A 170 -15.35 -14.77 11.60
C LYS A 170 -15.56 -13.80 10.44
N LEU A 171 -15.41 -14.24 9.19
CA LEU A 171 -15.48 -13.34 8.03
C LEU A 171 -16.83 -12.63 7.90
N ASN A 172 -17.94 -13.31 8.20
CA ASN A 172 -19.28 -12.70 8.19
C ASN A 172 -19.42 -11.58 9.24
N GLU A 173 -18.77 -11.73 10.40
CA GLU A 173 -18.76 -10.70 11.45
C GLU A 173 -17.94 -9.49 11.00
N VAL A 174 -16.77 -9.74 10.39
CA VAL A 174 -15.93 -8.70 9.77
C VAL A 174 -16.69 -7.94 8.68
N ASP A 175 -17.37 -8.63 7.77
CA ASP A 175 -18.17 -7.99 6.72
C ASP A 175 -19.30 -7.15 7.28
N SER A 176 -19.97 -7.64 8.33
CA SER A 176 -21.01 -6.88 9.02
C SER A 176 -20.45 -5.62 9.65
N GLU A 177 -19.31 -5.71 10.31
CA GLU A 177 -18.65 -4.57 10.95
C GLU A 177 -18.21 -3.51 9.94
N ILE A 178 -17.59 -3.93 8.82
CA ILE A 178 -17.23 -3.02 7.72
C ILE A 178 -18.47 -2.31 7.18
N SER A 179 -19.55 -3.06 6.93
CA SER A 179 -20.80 -2.51 6.41
C SER A 179 -21.42 -1.48 7.38
N GLN A 180 -21.40 -1.77 8.68
CA GLN A 180 -21.90 -0.85 9.70
C GLN A 180 -21.07 0.44 9.76
N VAL A 181 -19.75 0.33 9.72
CA VAL A 181 -18.85 1.49 9.76
C VAL A 181 -19.01 2.34 8.49
N GLN A 182 -19.18 1.73 7.32
CA GLN A 182 -19.49 2.43 6.06
C GLN A 182 -20.84 3.16 6.12
N GLN A 183 -21.89 2.51 6.63
CA GLN A 183 -23.20 3.14 6.80
C GLN A 183 -23.17 4.31 7.79
N ALA A 184 -22.39 4.17 8.87
CA ALA A 184 -22.18 5.23 9.85
C ALA A 184 -21.34 6.40 9.30
N ASN A 185 -20.48 6.14 8.30
CA ASN A 185 -19.58 7.14 7.71
C ASN A 185 -19.68 7.15 6.17
N PRO A 186 -20.79 7.57 5.54
CA PRO A 186 -20.93 7.53 4.08
C PRO A 186 -19.87 8.35 3.32
N GLU A 187 -19.34 9.40 3.94
CA GLU A 187 -18.21 10.21 3.44
C GLU A 187 -16.92 9.37 3.25
N SER A 188 -16.81 8.21 3.90
CA SER A 188 -15.66 7.32 3.76
C SER A 188 -15.71 6.46 2.51
N LEU A 189 -16.80 6.48 1.73
CA LEU A 189 -16.94 5.67 0.52
C LEU A 189 -16.11 6.20 -0.65
N SER A 190 -15.67 7.46 -0.61
CA SER A 190 -14.77 7.99 -1.62
C SER A 190 -13.89 9.11 -1.09
N THR A 191 -12.71 9.29 -1.68
CA THR A 191 -11.90 10.48 -1.45
C THR A 191 -11.00 10.78 -2.64
N ARG A 192 -10.44 11.99 -2.68
CA ARG A 192 -9.49 12.43 -3.70
C ARG A 192 -8.17 12.85 -3.07
N GLY A 193 -7.08 12.51 -3.75
CA GLY A 193 -5.72 12.79 -3.31
C GLY A 193 -5.03 11.55 -2.76
N GLY A 194 -3.79 11.74 -2.32
CA GLY A 194 -2.97 10.66 -1.77
C GLY A 194 -1.49 10.90 -2.02
N GLU A 195 -0.69 10.18 -1.26
CA GLU A 195 0.76 10.32 -1.26
C GLU A 195 1.40 8.94 -1.45
N ILE A 196 2.56 8.93 -2.09
CA ILE A 196 3.50 7.81 -2.04
C ILE A 196 4.41 8.03 -0.84
N TRP A 197 4.50 7.04 0.04
CA TRP A 197 5.37 7.05 1.20
C TRP A 197 6.49 6.03 1.02
N LEU A 198 7.72 6.45 1.29
CA LEU A 198 8.86 5.54 1.42
C LEU A 198 9.01 5.16 2.89
N VAL A 199 8.84 3.88 3.21
CA VAL A 199 8.81 3.38 4.59
C VAL A 199 9.87 2.28 4.78
N PRO A 200 10.76 2.38 5.79
CA PRO A 200 11.78 1.38 6.07
C PRO A 200 11.18 0.13 6.72
N THR A 201 10.56 -0.73 5.90
CA THR A 201 9.83 -1.94 6.34
C THR A 201 10.73 -3.10 6.76
N TYR A 202 12.06 -2.90 6.70
CA TYR A 202 13.05 -3.77 7.33
C TYR A 202 13.13 -3.62 8.86
N ARG A 203 12.55 -2.54 9.40
CA ARG A 203 12.45 -2.33 10.85
C ARG A 203 11.25 -3.08 11.45
N PRO A 204 11.14 -3.21 12.78
CA PRO A 204 9.91 -3.67 13.43
C PRO A 204 8.70 -2.81 13.06
N ILE A 205 7.49 -3.38 13.07
CA ILE A 205 6.25 -2.74 12.60
C ILE A 205 5.96 -1.46 13.40
N GLU A 206 6.30 -1.45 14.68
CA GLU A 206 6.16 -0.32 15.59
C GLU A 206 6.96 0.91 15.13
N GLU A 207 8.02 0.68 14.35
CA GLU A 207 8.91 1.72 13.82
C GLU A 207 8.59 2.10 12.38
N TRP A 208 7.57 1.51 11.75
CA TRP A 208 7.21 1.81 10.37
C TRP A 208 6.63 3.22 10.24
N GLN A 209 7.52 4.16 9.94
CA GLN A 209 7.21 5.56 9.68
C GLN A 209 7.85 6.02 8.36
N PRO A 210 7.19 6.89 7.58
CA PRO A 210 7.74 7.35 6.33
C PRO A 210 8.99 8.20 6.56
N ILE A 211 10.05 7.91 5.80
CA ILE A 211 11.28 8.72 5.74
C ILE A 211 11.27 9.74 4.60
N ALA A 212 10.35 9.57 3.65
CA ALA A 212 10.04 10.52 2.58
C ALA A 212 8.59 10.35 2.12
N LYS A 213 8.01 11.42 1.57
CA LYS A 213 6.65 11.42 1.03
C LYS A 213 6.58 12.22 -0.25
N ARG A 214 5.74 11.80 -1.19
CA ARG A 214 5.54 12.49 -2.45
C ARG A 214 4.07 12.47 -2.83
N GLU A 215 3.50 13.64 -3.01
CA GLU A 215 2.14 13.77 -3.54
C GLU A 215 2.06 13.26 -4.98
N ILE A 216 0.90 12.70 -5.34
CA ILE A 216 0.58 12.39 -6.74
C ILE A 216 -0.07 13.63 -7.35
N PRO A 217 0.59 14.34 -8.28
CA PRO A 217 0.24 15.71 -8.66
C PRO A 217 -1.13 15.84 -9.36
N TYR A 218 -1.60 14.78 -10.01
CA TYR A 218 -2.92 14.73 -10.66
C TYR A 218 -4.01 14.12 -9.75
N GLY A 219 -3.67 13.79 -8.50
CA GLY A 219 -4.56 13.18 -7.53
C GLY A 219 -4.81 11.68 -7.77
N VAL A 220 -5.40 11.05 -6.74
CA VAL A 220 -5.87 9.67 -6.78
C VAL A 220 -7.33 9.66 -6.38
N GLU A 221 -8.19 9.00 -7.14
CA GLU A 221 -9.57 8.76 -6.72
C GLU A 221 -9.62 7.42 -5.99
N TRP A 222 -10.10 7.44 -4.75
CA TRP A 222 -10.37 6.24 -3.99
C TRP A 222 -11.86 6.02 -3.94
N GLU A 223 -12.28 4.78 -4.13
CA GLU A 223 -13.68 4.38 -4.12
C GLU A 223 -13.80 3.06 -3.36
N TRP A 224 -14.64 3.03 -2.34
CA TRP A 224 -15.01 1.80 -1.66
C TRP A 224 -16.26 1.24 -2.31
N GLN A 225 -16.09 0.13 -3.03
CA GLN A 225 -17.18 -0.55 -3.71
C GLN A 225 -18.07 -1.23 -2.67
N THR A 226 -19.35 -0.86 -2.67
CA THR A 226 -20.43 -1.43 -1.85
C THR A 226 -21.26 -2.40 -2.65
#